data_AF-A0A6J7ZIN6-F1
#
_entry.id   AF-A0A6J7ZIN6-F1
#
_cell.length_a   1.000
_cell.length_b   1.000
_cell.length_c   1.000
_cell.angle_alpha   90.00
_cell.angle_beta   90.00
_cell.angle_gamma   90.00
#
_symmetry.space_group_name_H-M   'P 1'
#
loop_
_entity.id
_entity.type
_entity.pdbx_description
1 polymer ?
#
loop_
_entity_poly.entity_id
_entity_poly.type
_entity_poly.pdbx_seq_one_letter_code
_entity_poly.pdbx_strand_id
1 'polypeptide(L)'
;MLTNELNIIMVAPRQIGKTSLLAAMHEEFDKTFEQANLQTWTDDTRTLQAITECKIVLRTIDPKFQKSVKRTDIFDDLWDDKGFVFELGSGGRKFMKLRFTDPSGDYFATDSIQTEKEYVKEKLLKCDAVIIPIDATALMEKKTGRVNHSEVGTWHEEKNDPERITTLLKSAYAGLTDPRSVPRLVILAPVKCETYMRTSQDADNLLQHVQIGYQKLLNFLKSDGLFGKVAVVVTPVQTVGNAVFAYHKTDDQGFTKFYFNKTEMKAPYAPKDGDQPLRYVLRFLLNLSNEEKKRQLEQDQRELAELEKSLSTEKDKLDEVKQKVAQRQKAFREQQQLWFPFRSIDKLFDDKYGAYKTAQENLKSTEKTVQDIQTKVQKSKTQVQATQEEIKIFNNAVFAFAIGCKNSDGFAILQGAKLLPIPHN
;
A
#
# COMPACT_ATOMS: atom_id res chain seq x y z
N MET A 1 -1.53 -7.82 10.37
CA MET A 1 -0.86 -8.41 9.20
C MET A 1 -1.29 -7.61 7.98
N LEU A 2 -0.38 -6.90 7.34
CA LEU A 2 -0.65 -6.36 6.00
C LEU A 2 -0.77 -7.56 5.07
N THR A 3 -1.97 -7.76 4.52
CA THR A 3 -2.21 -8.68 3.42
C THR A 3 -1.33 -8.28 2.24
N ASN A 4 -1.02 -9.20 1.31
CA ASN A 4 -0.43 -8.85 0.00
C ASN A 4 -1.41 -8.04 -0.88
N GLU A 5 -2.35 -7.35 -0.25
CA GLU A 5 -3.45 -6.59 -0.82
C GLU A 5 -3.57 -5.30 -0.03
N LEU A 6 -3.55 -4.21 -0.78
CA LEU A 6 -3.54 -2.84 -0.32
C LEU A 6 -4.87 -2.19 -0.67
N ASN A 7 -5.60 -1.74 0.34
CA ASN A 7 -6.96 -1.27 0.19
C ASN A 7 -7.00 0.25 0.13
N ILE A 8 -7.53 0.80 -0.96
CA ILE A 8 -7.61 2.23 -1.23
C ILE A 8 -9.09 2.58 -1.41
N ILE A 9 -9.60 3.58 -0.70
CA ILE A 9 -10.99 4.03 -0.87
C ILE A 9 -11.03 5.46 -1.37
N MET A 10 -11.92 5.72 -2.34
CA MET A 10 -12.23 7.06 -2.80
C MET A 10 -13.43 7.62 -2.05
N VAL A 11 -13.25 8.79 -1.42
CA VAL A 11 -14.26 9.42 -0.57
C VAL A 11 -14.58 10.80 -1.12
N ALA A 12 -15.70 10.91 -1.84
CA ALA A 12 -16.23 12.19 -2.29
C ALA A 12 -17.72 12.09 -2.64
N PRO A 13 -18.46 13.20 -2.53
CA PRO A 13 -19.83 13.31 -3.01
C PRO A 13 -19.99 12.99 -4.52
N ARG A 14 -21.24 13.05 -4.98
CA ARG A 14 -21.58 12.87 -6.39
C ARG A 14 -20.88 13.90 -7.29
N GLN A 15 -20.52 13.47 -8.51
CA GLN A 15 -20.02 14.31 -9.61
C GLN A 15 -18.73 15.13 -9.38
N ILE A 16 -18.02 14.89 -8.27
CA ILE A 16 -16.72 15.51 -8.03
C ILE A 16 -15.69 15.11 -9.08
N GLY A 17 -15.65 13.82 -9.43
CA GLY A 17 -14.74 13.29 -10.46
C GLY A 17 -13.99 12.02 -10.05
N LYS A 18 -14.55 11.17 -9.18
CA LYS A 18 -13.90 9.92 -8.71
C LYS A 18 -13.51 9.01 -9.87
N THR A 19 -14.47 8.65 -10.73
CA THR A 19 -14.23 7.78 -11.89
C THR A 19 -13.34 8.43 -12.95
N SER A 20 -13.40 9.76 -13.12
CA SER A 20 -12.49 10.48 -14.02
C SER A 20 -11.05 10.51 -13.49
N LEU A 21 -10.87 10.62 -12.17
CA LEU A 21 -9.57 10.48 -11.53
C LEU A 21 -9.00 9.07 -11.73
N LEU A 22 -9.79 8.02 -11.52
CA LEU A 22 -9.36 6.64 -11.81
C LEU A 22 -8.98 6.44 -13.27
N ALA A 23 -9.75 7.00 -14.20
CA ALA A 23 -9.43 6.93 -15.62
C ALA A 23 -8.11 7.66 -15.97
N ALA A 24 -7.87 8.82 -15.37
CA ALA A 24 -6.63 9.58 -15.53
C ALA A 24 -5.44 8.83 -14.93
N MET A 25 -5.58 8.29 -13.72
CA MET A 25 -4.60 7.41 -13.09
C MET A 25 -4.28 6.22 -14.00
N HIS A 26 -5.29 5.50 -14.50
CA HIS A 26 -5.12 4.35 -15.39
C HIS A 26 -4.54 4.71 -16.77
N GLU A 27 -4.65 5.96 -17.24
CA GLU A 27 -3.97 6.39 -18.49
C GLU A 27 -2.46 6.59 -18.29
N GLU A 28 -2.05 6.91 -17.06
CA GLU A 28 -0.63 7.14 -16.71
C GLU A 28 0.03 5.99 -15.95
N PHE A 29 -0.73 4.93 -15.61
CA PHE A 29 -0.24 3.74 -14.92
C PHE A 29 0.94 3.08 -15.63
N ASP A 30 0.75 2.60 -16.86
CA ASP A 30 1.77 1.79 -17.55
C ASP A 30 3.11 2.52 -17.66
N LYS A 31 3.08 3.80 -18.06
CA LYS A 31 4.28 4.66 -18.12
C LYS A 31 5.00 4.77 -16.79
N THR A 32 4.25 4.83 -15.69
CA THR A 32 4.79 5.01 -14.34
C THR A 32 5.40 3.72 -13.80
N PHE A 33 4.78 2.57 -14.07
CA PHE A 33 5.28 1.27 -13.64
C PHE A 33 6.46 0.79 -14.48
N GLU A 34 6.47 1.05 -15.80
CA GLU A 34 7.60 0.73 -16.67
C GLU A 34 8.88 1.42 -16.19
N GLN A 35 8.81 2.70 -15.81
CA GLN A 35 9.94 3.44 -15.24
C GLN A 35 10.49 2.82 -13.94
N ALA A 36 9.64 2.13 -13.19
CA ALA A 36 10.00 1.47 -11.94
C ALA A 36 10.41 -0.01 -12.12
N ASN A 37 10.54 -0.51 -13.36
CA ASN A 37 10.73 -1.94 -13.67
C ASN A 37 9.66 -2.84 -13.02
N LEU A 38 8.44 -2.31 -12.95
CA LEU A 38 7.28 -3.02 -12.44
C LEU A 38 6.28 -3.27 -13.56
N GLN A 39 5.52 -4.34 -13.38
CA GLN A 39 4.48 -4.78 -14.28
C GLN A 39 3.16 -4.77 -13.53
N THR A 40 2.11 -4.37 -14.24
CA THR A 40 0.73 -4.37 -13.76
C THR A 40 -0.09 -5.42 -14.50
N TRP A 41 -0.99 -6.08 -13.78
CA TRP A 41 -2.00 -6.96 -14.38
C TRP A 41 -3.37 -6.61 -13.81
N THR A 42 -4.40 -6.77 -14.63
CA THR A 42 -5.79 -6.59 -14.22
C THR A 42 -6.62 -7.76 -14.73
N ASP A 43 -7.14 -8.57 -13.81
CA ASP A 43 -7.94 -9.76 -14.15
C ASP A 43 -9.45 -9.44 -14.19
N ASP A 44 -9.89 -8.25 -13.76
CA ASP A 44 -11.31 -7.84 -13.75
C ASP A 44 -11.73 -7.15 -15.06
N THR A 45 -12.44 -7.91 -15.90
CA THR A 45 -13.00 -7.44 -17.17
C THR A 45 -14.02 -6.29 -17.04
N ARG A 46 -14.80 -6.22 -15.95
CA ARG A 46 -15.85 -5.18 -15.79
C ARG A 46 -15.25 -3.84 -15.37
N THR A 47 -14.33 -3.88 -14.42
CA THR A 47 -13.45 -2.77 -14.02
C THR A 47 -12.78 -2.12 -15.24
N LEU A 48 -12.15 -2.95 -16.09
CA LEU A 48 -11.49 -2.48 -17.31
C LEU A 48 -12.49 -1.88 -18.29
N GLN A 49 -13.68 -2.47 -18.42
CA GLN A 49 -14.73 -1.94 -19.28
C GLN A 49 -15.21 -0.56 -18.78
N ALA A 50 -15.51 -0.39 -17.49
CA ALA A 50 -15.95 0.88 -16.93
C ALA A 50 -14.89 2.00 -17.08
N ILE A 51 -13.61 1.68 -16.85
CA ILE A 51 -12.52 2.63 -17.11
C ILE A 51 -12.43 2.94 -18.61
N THR A 52 -12.51 1.94 -19.47
CA THR A 52 -12.43 2.12 -20.93
C THR A 52 -13.58 2.99 -21.44
N GLU A 53 -14.80 2.76 -20.97
CA GLU A 53 -15.97 3.57 -21.27
C GLU A 53 -15.79 5.01 -20.78
N CYS A 54 -15.29 5.20 -19.55
CA CYS A 54 -14.96 6.53 -19.03
C CYS A 54 -13.92 7.23 -19.91
N LYS A 55 -12.83 6.54 -20.28
CA LYS A 55 -11.80 7.06 -21.19
C LYS A 55 -12.37 7.41 -22.57
N ILE A 56 -13.28 6.60 -23.12
CA ILE A 56 -13.98 6.92 -24.38
C ILE A 56 -14.78 8.19 -24.23
N VAL A 57 -15.55 8.35 -23.15
CA VAL A 57 -16.30 9.59 -22.90
C VAL A 57 -15.36 10.78 -22.80
N LEU A 58 -14.29 10.69 -22.00
CA LEU A 58 -13.29 11.75 -21.83
C LEU A 58 -12.58 12.12 -23.14
N ARG A 59 -12.31 11.15 -24.02
CA ARG A 59 -11.74 11.34 -25.37
C ARG A 59 -12.73 11.99 -26.33
N THR A 60 -14.01 11.63 -26.22
CA THR A 60 -15.09 12.07 -27.12
C THR A 60 -15.84 13.29 -26.60
N ILE A 61 -15.32 13.95 -25.56
CA ILE A 61 -15.90 15.21 -25.12
C ILE A 61 -15.86 16.20 -26.29
N ASP A 62 -17.04 16.59 -26.75
CA ASP A 62 -17.27 17.67 -27.71
C ASP A 62 -16.63 18.97 -27.17
N PRO A 63 -16.13 19.89 -28.02
CA PRO A 63 -15.62 21.20 -27.60
C PRO A 63 -16.48 21.95 -26.57
N LYS A 64 -17.79 21.68 -26.49
CA LYS A 64 -18.71 22.26 -25.48
C LYS A 64 -18.96 21.44 -24.21
N PHE A 65 -18.28 20.31 -24.00
CA PHE A 65 -18.42 19.45 -22.80
C PHE A 65 -19.87 19.03 -22.48
N GLN A 66 -20.70 18.82 -23.51
CA GLN A 66 -22.11 18.45 -23.33
C GLN A 66 -22.31 16.98 -22.93
N LYS A 67 -21.34 16.10 -23.23
CA LYS A 67 -21.35 14.69 -22.82
C LYS A 67 -20.64 14.54 -21.47
N SER A 68 -21.35 13.98 -20.49
CA SER A 68 -20.80 13.68 -19.15
C SER A 68 -20.50 12.19 -19.02
N VAL A 69 -19.48 11.85 -18.22
CA VAL A 69 -19.23 10.46 -17.79
C VAL A 69 -20.51 9.91 -17.14
N LYS A 70 -20.92 8.70 -17.53
CA LYS A 70 -22.10 8.03 -16.95
C LYS A 70 -21.92 7.91 -15.44
N ARG A 71 -23.03 8.03 -14.72
CA ARG A 71 -23.07 7.90 -13.26
C ARG A 71 -22.70 6.46 -12.90
N THR A 72 -21.98 6.27 -11.80
CA THR A 72 -21.98 4.96 -11.11
C THR A 72 -23.41 4.74 -10.63
N ASP A 73 -24.07 3.68 -11.11
CA ASP A 73 -25.48 3.44 -10.78
C ASP A 73 -25.63 3.01 -9.32
N ILE A 74 -26.73 3.41 -8.69
CA ILE A 74 -27.06 3.08 -7.28
C ILE A 74 -27.18 1.54 -7.11
N PHE A 75 -27.59 0.85 -8.18
CA PHE A 75 -27.76 -0.61 -8.27
C PHE A 75 -26.55 -1.38 -8.83
N ASP A 76 -25.38 -0.74 -8.99
CA ASP A 76 -24.11 -1.50 -8.95
C ASP A 76 -23.80 -2.01 -7.51
N ASP A 77 -24.71 -1.66 -6.58
CA ASP A 77 -25.19 -2.34 -5.38
C ASP A 77 -24.17 -2.80 -4.33
N LEU A 78 -24.61 -2.63 -3.07
CA LEU A 78 -23.93 -2.84 -1.79
C LEU A 78 -23.24 -4.20 -1.59
N TRP A 79 -23.39 -5.13 -2.53
CA TRP A 79 -22.97 -6.54 -2.45
C TRP A 79 -22.04 -6.97 -3.59
N ASP A 80 -21.86 -6.15 -4.64
CA ASP A 80 -20.88 -6.41 -5.70
C ASP A 80 -19.62 -5.55 -5.45
N ASP A 81 -18.88 -5.90 -4.38
CA ASP A 81 -17.63 -5.26 -3.93
C ASP A 81 -16.46 -5.46 -4.92
N LYS A 82 -16.66 -5.07 -6.18
CA LYS A 82 -15.70 -5.24 -7.28
C LYS A 82 -14.86 -3.99 -7.48
N GLY A 83 -14.34 -3.42 -6.39
CA GLY A 83 -13.33 -2.36 -6.47
C GLY A 83 -12.24 -2.69 -7.50
N PHE A 84 -11.63 -1.68 -8.11
CA PHE A 84 -10.66 -1.86 -9.17
C PHE A 84 -9.40 -2.54 -8.63
N VAL A 85 -9.15 -3.79 -9.03
CA VAL A 85 -7.98 -4.56 -8.57
C VAL A 85 -6.87 -4.52 -9.62
N PHE A 86 -5.69 -4.08 -9.20
CA PHE A 86 -4.47 -4.11 -9.98
C PHE A 86 -3.44 -4.97 -9.26
N GLU A 87 -2.84 -5.93 -9.94
CA GLU A 87 -1.75 -6.72 -9.39
C GLU A 87 -0.43 -6.15 -9.85
N LEU A 88 0.52 -6.04 -8.91
CA LEU A 88 1.86 -5.51 -9.13
C LEU A 88 2.89 -6.62 -9.03
N GLY A 89 3.94 -6.49 -9.82
CA GLY A 89 5.01 -7.47 -9.86
C GLY A 89 6.22 -6.99 -10.63
N SER A 90 7.25 -7.83 -10.65
CA SER A 90 8.47 -7.60 -11.42
C SER A 90 8.99 -8.93 -11.98
N GLY A 91 9.57 -8.90 -13.18
CA GLY A 91 10.10 -10.09 -13.83
C GLY A 91 9.08 -11.24 -13.97
N GLY A 92 7.81 -10.90 -14.21
CA GLY A 92 6.71 -11.87 -14.31
C GLY A 92 6.21 -12.44 -12.97
N ARG A 93 6.76 -12.03 -11.82
CA ARG A 93 6.30 -12.45 -10.49
C ARG A 93 5.42 -11.38 -9.84
N LYS A 94 4.17 -11.75 -9.56
CA LYS A 94 3.20 -10.93 -8.80
C LYS A 94 3.54 -10.98 -7.32
N PHE A 95 3.64 -9.83 -6.65
CA PHE A 95 3.94 -9.76 -5.21
C PHE A 95 2.94 -8.92 -4.40
N MET A 96 2.06 -8.15 -5.05
CA MET A 96 1.15 -7.24 -4.35
C MET A 96 -0.11 -6.97 -5.17
N LYS A 97 -1.25 -6.73 -4.51
CA LYS A 97 -2.50 -6.29 -5.13
C LYS A 97 -2.88 -4.91 -4.60
N LEU A 98 -3.38 -4.03 -5.46
CA LEU A 98 -3.99 -2.76 -5.14
C LEU A 98 -5.48 -2.88 -5.40
N ARG A 99 -6.32 -2.58 -4.42
CA ARG A 99 -7.77 -2.52 -4.57
C ARG A 99 -8.25 -1.10 -4.39
N PHE A 100 -8.80 -0.49 -5.43
CA PHE A 100 -9.49 0.80 -5.34
C PHE A 100 -10.99 0.61 -5.20
N THR A 101 -11.55 0.96 -4.06
CA THR A 101 -13.01 1.03 -3.86
C THR A 101 -13.50 2.43 -4.25
N ASP A 102 -14.44 2.50 -5.19
CA ASP A 102 -15.15 3.73 -5.60
C ASP A 102 -16.64 3.62 -5.22
N PRO A 103 -17.01 3.81 -3.93
CA PRO A 103 -18.41 3.77 -3.52
C PRO A 103 -19.21 4.86 -4.24
N SER A 104 -20.50 4.59 -4.46
CA SER A 104 -21.39 5.61 -5.02
C SER A 104 -21.32 6.91 -4.22
N GLY A 105 -21.36 8.05 -4.93
CA GLY A 105 -21.45 9.37 -4.31
C GLY A 105 -22.65 9.50 -3.36
N ASP A 106 -23.69 8.69 -3.56
CA ASP A 106 -24.90 8.65 -2.72
C ASP A 106 -24.69 8.11 -1.35
N TYR A 107 -23.72 7.22 -1.15
CA TYR A 107 -23.50 6.63 0.18
C TYR A 107 -23.02 7.70 1.16
N PHE A 108 -22.49 8.80 0.60
CA PHE A 108 -22.12 10.01 1.30
C PHE A 108 -23.25 11.05 1.37
N ALA A 109 -24.48 10.80 0.89
CA ALA A 109 -25.59 11.76 0.99
C ALA A 109 -26.19 11.81 2.41
N THR A 110 -26.97 12.85 2.76
CA THR A 110 -27.44 13.04 4.15
C THR A 110 -28.54 12.04 4.48
N ASP A 111 -29.39 11.85 3.48
CA ASP A 111 -30.47 10.91 3.34
C ASP A 111 -30.02 9.49 2.97
N SER A 112 -28.70 9.22 2.91
CA SER A 112 -28.20 7.86 2.67
C SER A 112 -28.65 6.91 3.78
N ILE A 113 -29.01 5.69 3.38
CA ILE A 113 -29.55 4.70 4.32
C ILE A 113 -28.45 4.19 5.25
N GLN A 114 -28.83 3.72 6.42
CA GLN A 114 -27.88 3.33 7.47
C GLN A 114 -26.86 2.27 7.00
N THR A 115 -27.29 1.32 6.17
CA THR A 115 -26.43 0.27 5.60
C THR A 115 -25.34 0.82 4.68
N GLU A 116 -25.63 1.87 3.90
CA GLU A 116 -24.64 2.54 3.04
C GLU A 116 -23.57 3.26 3.88
N LYS A 117 -24.00 3.93 4.96
CA LYS A 117 -23.10 4.60 5.91
C LYS A 117 -22.20 3.58 6.62
N GLU A 118 -22.76 2.44 7.01
CA GLU A 118 -22.02 1.34 7.63
C GLU A 118 -21.01 0.71 6.67
N TYR A 119 -21.40 0.48 5.41
CA TYR A 119 -20.49 -0.01 4.36
C TYR A 119 -19.28 0.92 4.19
N VAL A 120 -19.52 2.24 4.02
CA VAL A 120 -18.42 3.22 3.87
C VAL A 120 -17.52 3.23 5.10
N LYS A 121 -18.11 3.17 6.31
CA LYS A 121 -17.36 3.12 7.56
C LYS A 121 -16.50 1.85 7.65
N GLU A 122 -17.04 0.69 7.29
CA GLU A 122 -16.29 -0.56 7.28
C GLU A 122 -15.10 -0.50 6.31
N LYS A 123 -15.31 0.04 5.10
CA LYS A 123 -14.25 0.21 4.11
C LYS A 123 -13.18 1.19 4.59
N LEU A 124 -13.57 2.29 5.24
CA LEU A 124 -12.64 3.24 5.86
C LEU A 124 -11.82 2.63 7.00
N LEU A 125 -12.40 1.70 7.76
CA LEU A 125 -11.69 0.99 8.82
C LEU A 125 -10.66 -0.01 8.28
N LYS A 126 -10.92 -0.58 7.09
CA LYS A 126 -10.06 -1.59 6.45
C LYS A 126 -9.07 -1.01 5.44
N CYS A 127 -9.26 0.23 4.97
CA CYS A 127 -8.40 0.84 3.95
C CYS A 127 -7.05 1.29 4.50
N ASP A 128 -5.99 1.15 3.72
CA ASP A 128 -4.64 1.64 4.01
C ASP A 128 -4.44 3.08 3.53
N ALA A 129 -5.16 3.47 2.47
CA ALA A 129 -5.16 4.83 1.94
C ALA A 129 -6.57 5.33 1.62
N VAL A 130 -6.80 6.63 1.80
CA VAL A 130 -8.02 7.35 1.43
C VAL A 130 -7.66 8.40 0.40
N ILE A 131 -8.33 8.39 -0.75
CA ILE A 131 -8.23 9.43 -1.77
C ILE A 131 -9.50 10.27 -1.68
N ILE A 132 -9.36 11.57 -1.51
CA ILE A 132 -10.45 12.55 -1.46
C ILE A 132 -10.32 13.43 -2.71
N PRO A 133 -11.05 13.11 -3.79
CA PRO A 133 -11.18 14.02 -4.91
C PRO A 133 -11.82 15.34 -4.47
N ILE A 134 -11.33 16.46 -4.99
CA ILE A 134 -11.82 17.81 -4.70
C ILE A 134 -12.12 18.49 -6.03
N ASP A 135 -13.35 18.94 -6.27
CA ASP A 135 -13.65 19.74 -7.46
C ASP A 135 -12.98 21.11 -7.31
N ALA A 136 -11.89 21.32 -8.04
CA ALA A 136 -11.10 22.54 -7.98
C ALA A 136 -11.89 23.75 -8.48
N THR A 137 -12.85 23.56 -9.40
CA THR A 137 -13.70 24.65 -9.88
C THR A 137 -14.66 25.10 -8.78
N ALA A 138 -15.27 24.16 -8.06
CA ALA A 138 -16.12 24.49 -6.91
C ALA A 138 -15.33 25.19 -5.79
N LEU A 139 -14.05 24.84 -5.64
CA LEU A 139 -13.16 25.42 -4.63
C LEU A 139 -12.65 26.83 -5.00
N MET A 140 -12.40 27.08 -6.28
CA MET A 140 -11.69 28.30 -6.75
C MET A 140 -12.61 29.36 -7.37
N GLU A 141 -13.85 29.01 -7.73
CA GLU A 141 -14.77 29.94 -8.38
C GLU A 141 -15.91 30.37 -7.45
N LYS A 142 -16.31 31.62 -7.56
CA LYS A 142 -17.48 32.24 -6.92
C LYS A 142 -18.38 32.89 -7.96
N LYS A 143 -19.58 33.29 -7.56
CA LYS A 143 -20.55 33.94 -8.47
C LYS A 143 -19.99 35.19 -9.17
N THR A 144 -19.03 35.87 -8.54
CA THR A 144 -18.41 37.11 -9.02
C THR A 144 -17.04 36.94 -9.68
N GLY A 145 -16.59 35.70 -9.92
CA GLY A 145 -15.28 35.39 -10.50
C GLY A 145 -14.46 34.45 -9.62
N ARG A 146 -13.14 34.60 -9.59
CA ARG A 146 -12.24 33.77 -8.76
C ARG A 146 -12.17 34.24 -7.32
N VAL A 147 -11.92 33.31 -6.41
CA VAL A 147 -11.69 33.56 -4.99
C VAL A 147 -10.40 34.35 -4.73
N ASN A 148 -10.37 35.10 -3.63
CA ASN A 148 -9.18 35.78 -3.12
C ASN A 148 -8.42 34.90 -2.11
N HIS A 149 -7.22 35.31 -1.70
CA HIS A 149 -6.25 34.57 -0.85
C HIS A 149 -6.70 34.11 0.56
N SER A 150 -7.98 34.24 0.91
CA SER A 150 -8.53 33.85 2.21
C SER A 150 -9.97 33.33 2.11
N GLU A 151 -10.46 33.09 0.91
CA GLU A 151 -11.83 32.70 0.63
C GLU A 151 -11.87 31.28 0.06
N VAL A 152 -13.04 30.68 0.03
CA VAL A 152 -13.31 29.47 -0.75
C VAL A 152 -14.47 29.73 -1.69
N GLY A 153 -14.56 28.93 -2.75
CA GLY A 153 -15.55 29.11 -3.80
C GLY A 153 -16.98 29.00 -3.25
N THR A 154 -17.91 29.71 -3.88
CA THR A 154 -19.31 29.76 -3.41
C THR A 154 -19.96 28.38 -3.38
N TRP A 155 -19.49 27.47 -4.22
CA TRP A 155 -20.03 26.11 -4.34
C TRP A 155 -19.19 25.06 -3.61
N HIS A 156 -18.17 25.47 -2.84
CA HIS A 156 -17.27 24.54 -2.17
C HIS A 156 -18.01 23.62 -1.19
N GLU A 157 -18.79 24.21 -0.28
CA GLU A 157 -19.55 23.46 0.73
C GLU A 157 -20.61 22.56 0.09
N GLU A 158 -21.32 23.06 -0.93
CA GLU A 158 -22.37 22.30 -1.62
C GLU A 158 -21.81 21.10 -2.39
N LYS A 159 -20.69 21.29 -3.12
CA LYS A 159 -20.17 20.26 -4.01
C LYS A 159 -19.17 19.35 -3.31
N ASN A 160 -18.14 19.93 -2.71
CA ASN A 160 -17.02 19.17 -2.12
C ASN A 160 -17.34 18.65 -0.71
N ASP A 161 -18.30 19.26 -0.02
CA ASP A 161 -18.82 18.88 1.30
C ASP A 161 -17.72 18.45 2.30
N PRO A 162 -16.78 19.37 2.63
CA PRO A 162 -15.63 19.05 3.48
C PRO A 162 -16.03 18.68 4.91
N GLU A 163 -17.13 19.24 5.44
CA GLU A 163 -17.62 18.94 6.79
C GLU A 163 -18.06 17.48 6.93
N ARG A 164 -18.77 16.95 5.92
CA ARG A 164 -19.20 15.57 5.94
C ARG A 164 -18.05 14.60 5.84
N ILE A 165 -17.10 14.85 4.94
CA ILE A 165 -15.88 14.05 4.81
C ILE A 165 -15.13 14.06 6.16
N THR A 166 -15.02 15.22 6.80
CA THR A 166 -14.43 15.36 8.14
C THR A 166 -15.14 14.49 9.17
N THR A 167 -16.47 14.49 9.18
CA THR A 167 -17.28 13.70 10.13
C THR A 167 -17.10 12.20 9.92
N LEU A 168 -17.08 11.74 8.66
CA LEU A 168 -16.85 10.33 8.33
C LEU A 168 -15.47 9.86 8.78
N LEU A 169 -14.42 10.64 8.47
CA LEU A 169 -13.05 10.31 8.89
C LEU A 169 -12.90 10.37 10.41
N LYS A 170 -13.52 11.34 11.10
CA LYS A 170 -13.56 11.36 12.57
C LYS A 170 -14.16 10.08 13.16
N SER A 171 -15.27 9.61 12.60
CA SER A 171 -15.92 8.38 13.04
C SER A 171 -15.06 7.14 12.81
N ALA A 172 -14.42 7.03 11.65
CA ALA A 172 -13.58 5.88 11.30
C ALA A 172 -12.24 5.88 12.07
N TYR A 173 -11.63 7.05 12.28
CA TYR A 173 -10.26 7.16 12.81
C TYR A 173 -10.21 7.27 14.34
N ALA A 174 -11.35 7.31 15.03
CA ALA A 174 -11.40 7.32 16.49
C ALA A 174 -10.60 6.16 17.14
N GLY A 175 -10.59 4.99 16.49
CA GLY A 175 -9.85 3.80 16.96
C GLY A 175 -8.35 3.79 16.60
N LEU A 176 -7.86 4.72 15.79
CA LEU A 176 -6.44 4.74 15.38
C LEU A 176 -5.50 5.26 16.47
N THR A 177 -6.01 5.63 17.65
CA THR A 177 -5.21 6.13 18.77
C THR A 177 -4.38 5.04 19.47
N ASP A 178 -4.68 3.75 19.30
CA ASP A 178 -3.85 2.63 19.81
C ASP A 178 -2.43 2.67 19.19
N PRO A 179 -1.34 2.63 19.97
CA PRO A 179 0.04 2.57 19.47
C PRO A 179 0.32 1.46 18.43
N ARG A 180 -0.49 0.40 18.41
CA ARG A 180 -0.38 -0.73 17.48
C ARG A 180 -1.19 -0.55 16.19
N SER A 181 -1.91 0.57 16.04
CA SER A 181 -2.67 0.84 14.82
C SER A 181 -1.74 1.05 13.62
N VAL A 182 -2.17 0.54 12.47
CA VAL A 182 -1.43 0.68 11.21
C VAL A 182 -1.57 2.13 10.73
N PRO A 183 -0.48 2.79 10.30
CA PRO A 183 -0.55 4.13 9.73
C PRO A 183 -1.48 4.20 8.51
N ARG A 184 -2.05 5.37 8.24
CA ARG A 184 -2.95 5.63 7.10
C ARG A 184 -2.42 6.76 6.22
N LEU A 185 -2.70 6.68 4.92
CA LEU A 185 -2.46 7.78 3.97
C LEU A 185 -3.78 8.47 3.61
N VAL A 186 -3.79 9.79 3.62
CA VAL A 186 -4.88 10.62 3.09
C VAL A 186 -4.34 11.48 1.95
N ILE A 187 -4.93 11.33 0.77
CA ILE A 187 -4.59 12.10 -0.43
C ILE A 187 -5.74 13.06 -0.72
N LEU A 188 -5.48 14.36 -0.64
CA LEU A 188 -6.36 15.40 -1.17
C LEU A 188 -6.02 15.58 -2.65
N ALA A 189 -6.95 15.22 -3.53
CA ALA A 189 -6.72 15.22 -4.97
C ALA A 189 -7.61 16.25 -5.68
N PRO A 190 -7.17 17.52 -5.83
CA PRO A 190 -7.84 18.50 -6.67
C PRO A 190 -7.96 17.98 -8.11
N VAL A 191 -9.19 17.83 -8.60
CA VAL A 191 -9.52 17.39 -9.96
C VAL A 191 -10.11 18.55 -10.76
N LYS A 192 -10.13 18.43 -12.09
CA LYS A 192 -10.57 19.50 -13.01
C LYS A 192 -9.76 20.80 -12.80
N CYS A 193 -8.48 20.66 -12.46
CA CYS A 193 -7.63 21.75 -12.01
C CYS A 193 -6.80 22.40 -13.13
N GLU A 194 -7.00 22.03 -14.39
CA GLU A 194 -6.29 22.55 -15.57
C GLU A 194 -6.28 24.09 -15.62
N THR A 195 -7.35 24.73 -15.14
CA THR A 195 -7.49 26.20 -15.11
C THR A 195 -6.60 26.85 -14.05
N TYR A 196 -6.30 26.13 -12.98
CA TYR A 196 -5.65 26.60 -11.74
C TYR A 196 -4.24 26.02 -11.57
N MET A 197 -3.68 25.41 -12.61
CA MET A 197 -2.35 24.78 -12.62
C MET A 197 -1.49 25.30 -13.79
N ARG A 198 -1.80 26.49 -14.32
CA ARG A 198 -1.11 27.03 -15.52
C ARG A 198 0.28 27.57 -15.20
N THR A 199 0.47 28.06 -13.99
CA THR A 199 1.74 28.59 -13.48
C THR A 199 2.00 28.02 -12.08
N SER A 200 3.25 28.04 -11.62
CA SER A 200 3.59 27.67 -10.24
C SER A 200 2.81 28.48 -9.20
N GLN A 201 2.60 29.77 -9.46
CA GLN A 201 1.82 30.64 -8.59
C GLN A 201 0.33 30.25 -8.53
N ASP A 202 -0.27 29.86 -9.66
CA ASP A 202 -1.65 29.34 -9.68
C ASP A 202 -1.76 28.04 -8.89
N ALA A 203 -0.76 27.17 -9.03
CA ALA A 203 -0.73 25.87 -8.36
C ALA A 203 -0.55 26.02 -6.83
N ASP A 204 0.32 26.92 -6.39
CA ASP A 204 0.47 27.27 -4.98
C ASP A 204 -0.81 27.92 -4.41
N ASN A 205 -1.48 28.75 -5.22
CA ASN A 205 -2.76 29.33 -4.86
C ASN A 205 -3.83 28.22 -4.67
N LEU A 206 -3.91 27.25 -5.58
CA LEU A 206 -4.81 26.08 -5.44
C LEU A 206 -4.51 25.30 -4.15
N LEU A 207 -3.24 25.04 -3.85
CA LEU A 207 -2.82 24.35 -2.63
C LEU A 207 -3.28 25.09 -1.36
N GLN A 208 -3.10 26.41 -1.31
CA GLN A 208 -3.57 27.22 -0.18
C GLN A 208 -5.10 27.10 0.00
N HIS A 209 -5.86 27.13 -1.08
CA HIS A 209 -7.32 27.01 -1.03
C HIS A 209 -7.77 25.61 -0.59
N VAL A 210 -7.04 24.56 -0.96
CA VAL A 210 -7.28 23.21 -0.44
C VAL A 210 -7.08 23.17 1.07
N GLN A 211 -6.00 23.80 1.57
CA GLN A 211 -5.72 23.86 3.00
C GLN A 211 -6.77 24.65 3.77
N ILE A 212 -7.30 25.74 3.20
CA ILE A 212 -8.38 26.54 3.80
C ILE A 212 -9.70 25.75 3.80
N GLY A 213 -10.12 25.24 2.64
CA GLY A 213 -11.40 24.53 2.50
C GLY A 213 -11.49 23.25 3.35
N TYR A 214 -10.37 22.55 3.52
CA TYR A 214 -10.30 21.33 4.35
C TYR A 214 -9.65 21.56 5.71
N GLN A 215 -9.56 22.81 6.19
CA GLN A 215 -8.86 23.14 7.44
C GLN A 215 -9.38 22.32 8.63
N LYS A 216 -10.69 22.12 8.74
CA LYS A 216 -11.30 21.31 9.82
C LYS A 216 -10.83 19.86 9.80
N LEU A 217 -10.75 19.25 8.60
CA LEU A 217 -10.22 17.91 8.42
C LEU A 217 -8.74 17.86 8.78
N LEU A 218 -7.95 18.79 8.24
CA LEU A 218 -6.51 18.85 8.46
C LEU A 218 -6.17 19.03 9.94
N ASN A 219 -6.90 19.90 10.66
CA ASN A 219 -6.74 20.10 12.09
C ASN A 219 -7.07 18.83 12.89
N PHE A 220 -8.11 18.10 12.48
CA PHE A 220 -8.42 16.80 13.08
C PHE A 220 -7.29 15.78 12.88
N LEU A 221 -6.77 15.65 11.64
CA LEU A 221 -5.68 14.71 11.32
C LEU A 221 -4.35 15.09 12.00
N LYS A 222 -4.18 16.36 12.36
CA LYS A 222 -3.05 16.90 13.13
C LYS A 222 -3.16 16.72 14.65
N SER A 223 -4.29 16.23 15.16
CA SER A 223 -4.46 15.99 16.60
C SER A 223 -3.42 14.99 17.14
N ASP A 224 -3.06 15.11 18.42
CA ASP A 224 -1.94 14.37 19.04
C ASP A 224 -2.02 12.85 18.84
N GLY A 225 -3.24 12.27 18.82
CA GLY A 225 -3.45 10.84 18.60
C GLY A 225 -3.18 10.37 17.16
N LEU A 226 -3.14 11.28 16.18
CA LEU A 226 -3.03 11.00 14.75
C LEU A 226 -1.77 11.60 14.08
N PHE A 227 -1.12 12.59 14.70
CA PHE A 227 -0.01 13.37 14.14
C PHE A 227 1.19 12.52 13.65
N GLY A 228 1.40 11.33 14.21
CA GLY A 228 2.42 10.36 13.78
C GLY A 228 1.89 9.15 13.00
N LYS A 229 0.58 9.07 12.77
CA LYS A 229 -0.09 7.87 12.24
C LYS A 229 -0.79 8.11 10.91
N VAL A 230 -1.00 9.38 10.56
CA VAL A 230 -1.60 9.75 9.28
C VAL A 230 -0.61 10.58 8.49
N ALA A 231 -0.33 10.13 7.26
CA ALA A 231 0.32 10.96 6.25
C ALA A 231 -0.75 11.69 5.43
N VAL A 232 -0.54 12.97 5.16
CA VAL A 232 -1.47 13.78 4.37
C VAL A 232 -0.72 14.43 3.23
N VAL A 233 -1.19 14.23 2.01
CA VAL A 233 -0.58 14.80 0.80
C VAL A 233 -1.63 15.47 -0.08
N VAL A 234 -1.21 16.47 -0.85
CA VAL A 234 -2.01 17.12 -1.89
C VAL A 234 -1.41 16.77 -3.24
N THR A 235 -2.22 16.17 -4.11
CA THR A 235 -1.81 15.76 -5.46
C THR A 235 -2.85 16.26 -6.48
N PRO A 236 -2.70 17.49 -7.00
CA PRO A 236 -3.57 17.99 -8.06
C PRO A 236 -3.47 17.10 -9.31
N VAL A 237 -4.61 16.80 -9.94
CA VAL A 237 -4.70 15.97 -11.16
C VAL A 237 -5.53 16.68 -12.23
N GLN A 238 -4.89 16.94 -13.36
CA GLN A 238 -5.54 17.47 -14.56
C GLN A 238 -6.21 16.30 -15.29
N THR A 239 -7.45 16.01 -14.91
CA THR A 239 -8.18 14.80 -15.32
C THR A 239 -8.41 14.65 -16.82
N VAL A 240 -8.44 15.76 -17.57
CA VAL A 240 -8.58 15.77 -19.04
C VAL A 240 -7.32 16.35 -19.69
N GLY A 241 -6.71 17.34 -19.02
CA GLY A 241 -5.43 17.96 -19.38
C GLY A 241 -5.51 19.09 -20.40
N ASN A 242 -6.59 19.15 -21.18
CA ASN A 242 -6.80 20.17 -22.21
C ASN A 242 -8.13 20.93 -22.06
N ALA A 243 -8.82 20.78 -20.92
CA ALA A 243 -10.12 21.36 -20.64
C ALA A 243 -10.02 22.48 -19.61
N VAL A 244 -10.44 23.70 -19.94
CA VAL A 244 -10.40 24.84 -19.00
C VAL A 244 -11.80 25.33 -18.68
N PHE A 245 -12.00 25.79 -17.45
CA PHE A 245 -13.26 26.36 -16.99
C PHE A 245 -13.61 27.58 -17.85
N ALA A 246 -14.86 27.62 -18.29
CA ALA A 246 -15.37 28.68 -19.15
C ALA A 246 -16.35 29.57 -18.38
N TYR A 247 -17.42 28.98 -17.85
CA TYR A 247 -18.44 29.69 -17.10
C TYR A 247 -19.31 28.71 -16.30
N HIS A 248 -20.14 29.27 -15.42
CA HIS A 248 -21.17 28.52 -14.69
C HIS A 248 -22.56 28.97 -15.14
N LYS A 249 -23.54 28.07 -15.08
CA LYS A 249 -24.95 28.40 -15.25
C LYS A 249 -25.74 27.75 -14.13
N THR A 250 -26.51 28.55 -13.40
CA THR A 250 -27.48 28.08 -12.42
C THR A 250 -28.82 27.91 -13.13
N ASP A 251 -29.46 26.76 -12.97
CA ASP A 251 -30.81 26.54 -13.49
C ASP A 251 -31.89 27.12 -12.56
N ASP A 252 -33.15 27.06 -13.00
CA ASP A 252 -34.30 27.60 -12.27
C ASP A 252 -34.55 26.88 -10.93
N GLN A 253 -33.96 25.70 -10.74
CA GLN A 253 -34.02 24.93 -9.48
C GLN A 253 -32.85 25.27 -8.53
N GLY A 254 -31.98 26.21 -8.91
CA GLY A 254 -30.84 26.65 -8.12
C GLY A 254 -29.59 25.79 -8.29
N PHE A 255 -29.62 24.76 -9.15
CA PHE A 255 -28.47 23.87 -9.33
C PHE A 255 -27.45 24.48 -10.29
N THR A 256 -26.19 24.57 -9.85
CA THR A 256 -25.13 25.20 -10.66
C THR A 256 -24.30 24.18 -11.43
N LYS A 257 -24.33 24.29 -12.77
CA LYS A 257 -23.52 23.49 -13.67
C LYS A 257 -22.31 24.28 -14.18
N PHE A 258 -21.14 23.64 -14.18
CA PHE A 258 -19.91 24.20 -14.73
C PHE A 258 -19.71 23.75 -16.17
N TYR A 259 -19.30 24.69 -17.02
CA TYR A 259 -19.02 24.47 -18.42
C TYR A 259 -17.52 24.69 -18.67
N PHE A 260 -16.95 23.81 -19.49
CA PHE A 260 -15.54 23.79 -19.82
C PHE A 260 -15.39 23.91 -21.33
N ASN A 261 -14.29 24.53 -21.76
CA ASN A 261 -13.89 24.61 -23.15
C ASN A 261 -12.59 23.84 -23.35
N LYS A 262 -12.44 23.21 -24.51
CA LYS A 262 -11.12 22.72 -24.91
C LYS A 262 -10.20 23.92 -25.18
N THR A 263 -8.95 23.80 -24.77
CA THR A 263 -7.87 24.73 -25.13
C THR A 263 -7.65 24.79 -26.65
N GLU A 264 -7.80 23.65 -27.34
CA GLU A 264 -7.78 23.56 -28.80
C GLU A 264 -8.89 22.62 -29.30
N MET A 265 -9.48 22.92 -30.45
CA MET A 265 -10.63 22.18 -31.01
C MET A 265 -10.38 20.67 -31.18
N LYS A 266 -9.14 20.26 -31.49
CA LYS A 266 -8.74 18.88 -31.72
C LYS A 266 -7.77 18.34 -30.66
N ALA A 267 -7.59 19.03 -29.54
CA ALA A 267 -6.66 18.56 -28.52
C ALA A 267 -7.07 17.15 -28.03
N PRO A 268 -6.12 16.20 -27.96
CA PRO A 268 -6.39 14.84 -27.53
C PRO A 268 -6.65 14.80 -26.01
N TYR A 269 -7.23 13.69 -25.55
CA TYR A 269 -7.22 13.35 -24.12
C TYR A 269 -5.77 13.15 -23.68
N ALA A 270 -5.31 13.97 -22.75
CA ALA A 270 -3.93 13.98 -22.30
C ALA A 270 -3.90 14.41 -20.82
N PRO A 271 -4.44 13.58 -19.90
CA PRO A 271 -4.42 13.90 -18.49
C PRO A 271 -2.97 14.16 -18.04
N LYS A 272 -2.81 14.95 -16.98
CA LYS A 272 -1.49 15.20 -16.38
C LYS A 272 -1.56 14.96 -14.89
N ASP A 273 -0.47 14.42 -14.37
CA ASP A 273 -0.22 14.19 -12.94
C ASP A 273 -1.17 13.17 -12.30
N GLY A 274 -1.90 12.40 -13.10
CA GLY A 274 -2.68 11.24 -12.67
C GLY A 274 -1.81 10.12 -12.10
N ASP A 275 -0.53 10.09 -12.42
CA ASP A 275 0.44 9.21 -11.77
C ASP A 275 0.72 9.58 -10.30
N GLN A 276 0.59 10.85 -9.91
CA GLN A 276 1.03 11.35 -8.60
C GLN A 276 0.27 10.72 -7.41
N PRO A 277 -1.07 10.62 -7.40
CA PRO A 277 -1.79 9.91 -6.34
C PRO A 277 -1.27 8.48 -6.16
N LEU A 278 -1.05 7.76 -7.27
CA LEU A 278 -0.55 6.39 -7.23
C LEU A 278 0.88 6.33 -6.70
N ARG A 279 1.78 7.22 -7.14
CA ARG A 279 3.16 7.26 -6.62
C ARG A 279 3.19 7.42 -5.11
N TYR A 280 2.36 8.29 -4.55
CA TYR A 280 2.26 8.47 -3.10
C TYR A 280 1.65 7.25 -2.39
N VAL A 281 0.60 6.65 -2.95
CA VAL A 281 0.04 5.37 -2.46
C VAL A 281 1.13 4.30 -2.41
N LEU A 282 1.83 4.06 -3.51
CA LEU A 282 2.85 3.02 -3.61
C LEU A 282 4.03 3.31 -2.69
N ARG A 283 4.54 4.54 -2.67
CA ARG A 283 5.61 4.95 -1.77
C ARG A 283 5.26 4.67 -0.32
N PHE A 284 4.06 5.07 0.12
CA PHE A 284 3.59 4.86 1.48
C PHE A 284 3.51 3.37 1.81
N LEU A 285 2.83 2.59 0.95
CA LEU A 285 2.50 1.20 1.26
C LEU A 285 3.69 0.28 1.11
N LEU A 286 4.53 0.50 0.10
CA LEU A 286 5.81 -0.21 -0.03
C LEU A 286 6.73 0.12 1.16
N ASN A 287 6.72 1.34 1.69
CA ASN A 287 7.48 1.67 2.91
C ASN A 287 6.97 0.88 4.13
N LEU A 288 5.65 0.81 4.33
CA LEU A 288 5.06 0.01 5.41
C LEU A 288 5.39 -1.48 5.27
N SER A 289 5.25 -2.04 4.07
CA SER A 289 5.61 -3.44 3.80
C SER A 289 7.09 -3.72 4.05
N ASN A 290 7.95 -2.77 3.67
CA ASN A 290 9.40 -2.88 3.84
C ASN A 290 9.82 -2.81 5.33
N GLU A 291 9.21 -1.93 6.13
CA GLU A 291 9.46 -1.87 7.58
C GLU A 291 9.08 -3.18 8.28
N GLU A 292 7.96 -3.80 7.89
CA GLU A 292 7.54 -5.08 8.45
C GLU A 292 8.49 -6.21 8.04
N LYS A 293 8.89 -6.27 6.77
CA LYS A 293 9.87 -7.25 6.27
C LYS A 293 11.23 -7.11 6.97
N LYS A 294 11.66 -5.89 7.28
CA LYS A 294 12.89 -5.65 8.06
C LYS A 294 12.77 -6.20 9.48
N ARG A 295 11.64 -6.01 10.17
CA ARG A 295 11.41 -6.65 11.47
C ARG A 295 11.43 -8.18 11.39
N GLN A 296 10.78 -8.75 10.39
CA GLN A 296 10.81 -10.20 10.18
C GLN A 296 12.24 -10.70 9.93
N LEU A 297 13.01 -9.99 9.10
CA LEU A 297 14.41 -10.33 8.83
C LEU A 297 15.25 -10.29 10.12
N GLU A 298 15.07 -9.28 10.97
CA GLU A 298 15.78 -9.20 12.25
C GLU A 298 15.44 -10.37 13.19
N GLN A 299 14.18 -10.82 13.20
CA GLN A 299 13.75 -11.99 13.96
C GLN A 299 14.35 -13.27 13.39
N ASP A 300 14.23 -13.48 12.07
CA ASP A 300 14.79 -14.65 11.37
C ASP A 300 16.32 -14.75 11.57
N GLN A 301 17.02 -13.61 11.58
CA GLN A 301 18.46 -13.56 11.85
C GLN A 301 18.82 -13.93 13.29
N ARG A 302 18.01 -13.53 14.28
CA ARG A 302 18.22 -13.93 15.69
C ARG A 302 17.99 -15.42 15.86
N GLU A 303 16.91 -15.96 15.29
CA GLU A 303 16.63 -17.40 15.31
C GLU A 303 17.75 -18.21 14.63
N LEU A 304 18.24 -17.73 13.48
CA LEU A 304 19.37 -18.35 12.80
C LEU A 304 20.62 -18.38 13.68
N ALA A 305 20.96 -17.27 14.34
CA ALA A 305 22.12 -17.20 15.24
C ALA A 305 21.99 -18.16 16.45
N GLU A 306 20.78 -18.32 16.99
CA GLU A 306 20.50 -19.30 18.05
C GLU A 306 20.63 -20.75 17.57
N LEU A 307 20.16 -21.05 16.36
CA LEU A 307 20.31 -22.36 15.73
C LEU A 307 21.77 -22.69 15.43
N GLU A 308 22.55 -21.72 14.93
CA GLU A 308 23.99 -21.88 14.68
C GLU A 308 24.77 -22.14 15.97
N LYS A 309 24.44 -21.42 17.05
CA LYS A 309 25.00 -21.67 18.39
C LYS A 309 24.66 -23.07 18.88
N SER A 310 23.40 -23.49 18.74
CA SER A 310 22.94 -24.83 19.13
C SER A 310 23.62 -25.93 18.32
N LEU A 311 23.81 -25.70 17.02
CA LEU A 311 24.53 -26.62 16.14
C LEU A 311 25.99 -26.78 16.56
N SER A 312 26.66 -25.68 16.95
CA SER A 312 28.02 -25.74 17.49
C SER A 312 28.09 -26.61 18.74
N THR A 313 27.21 -26.36 19.71
CA THR A 313 27.17 -27.12 20.97
C THR A 313 26.87 -28.61 20.75
N GLU A 314 25.96 -28.95 19.85
CA GLU A 314 25.65 -30.35 19.54
C GLU A 314 26.76 -31.04 18.75
N LYS A 315 27.51 -30.31 17.92
CA LYS A 315 28.74 -30.83 17.28
C LYS A 315 29.83 -31.10 18.30
N ASP A 316 30.03 -30.22 19.28
CA ASP A 316 31.01 -30.43 20.36
C ASP A 316 30.65 -31.69 21.17
N LYS A 317 29.36 -31.86 21.53
CA LYS A 317 28.86 -33.08 22.19
C LYS A 317 29.06 -34.32 21.32
N LEU A 318 28.79 -34.22 20.02
CA LEU A 318 28.99 -35.33 19.09
C LEU A 318 30.46 -35.77 19.07
N ASP A 319 31.40 -34.83 19.06
CA ASP A 319 32.83 -35.12 19.08
C ASP A 319 33.27 -35.76 20.40
N GLU A 320 32.74 -35.30 21.54
CA GLU A 320 32.95 -35.98 22.84
C GLU A 320 32.41 -37.42 22.84
N VAL A 321 31.21 -37.63 22.29
CA VAL A 321 30.59 -38.97 22.20
C VAL A 321 31.41 -39.87 21.28
N LYS A 322 31.89 -39.37 20.14
CA LYS A 322 32.79 -40.10 19.23
C LYS A 322 34.08 -40.52 19.93
N GLN A 323 34.70 -39.63 20.70
CA GLN A 323 35.90 -39.94 21.48
C GLN A 323 35.63 -41.05 22.53
N LYS A 324 34.50 -40.97 23.26
CA LYS A 324 34.10 -42.02 24.23
C LYS A 324 33.84 -43.38 23.56
N VAL A 325 33.19 -43.38 22.40
CA VAL A 325 32.97 -44.60 21.60
C VAL A 325 34.31 -45.20 21.14
N ALA A 326 35.24 -44.38 20.64
CA ALA A 326 36.56 -44.82 20.21
C ALA A 326 37.38 -45.43 21.37
N GLN A 327 37.34 -44.82 22.56
CA GLN A 327 37.97 -45.34 23.77
C GLN A 327 37.36 -46.69 24.19
N ARG A 328 36.02 -46.80 24.23
CA ARG A 328 35.33 -48.06 24.57
C ARG A 328 35.60 -49.16 23.54
N GLN A 329 35.69 -48.81 22.27
CA GLN A 329 36.04 -49.76 21.21
C GLN A 329 37.47 -50.27 21.34
N LYS A 330 38.42 -49.39 21.67
CA LYS A 330 39.82 -49.78 21.93
C LYS A 330 39.91 -50.72 23.13
N ALA A 331 39.27 -50.36 24.25
CA ALA A 331 39.22 -51.21 25.45
C ALA A 331 38.57 -52.58 25.19
N PHE A 332 37.50 -52.62 24.37
CA PHE A 332 36.87 -53.89 23.97
C PHE A 332 37.81 -54.77 23.13
N ARG A 333 38.54 -54.21 22.16
CA ARG A 333 39.50 -54.96 21.31
C ARG A 333 40.69 -55.49 22.11
N GLU A 334 41.28 -54.67 22.98
CA GLU A 334 42.41 -55.07 23.83
C GLU A 334 42.01 -56.25 24.74
N GLN A 335 40.80 -56.22 25.30
CA GLN A 335 40.31 -57.29 26.16
C GLN A 335 39.94 -58.56 25.38
N GLN A 336 39.41 -58.44 24.16
CA GLN A 336 39.17 -59.56 23.25
C GLN A 336 40.46 -60.30 22.88
N GLN A 337 41.57 -59.58 22.68
CA GLN A 337 42.88 -60.19 22.41
C GLN A 337 43.47 -60.89 23.64
N LEU A 338 43.30 -60.32 24.83
CA LEU A 338 43.77 -60.89 26.10
C LEU A 338 43.02 -62.16 26.53
N TRP A 339 41.73 -62.26 26.21
CA TRP A 339 40.86 -63.34 26.66
C TRP A 339 40.49 -64.37 25.58
N PHE A 340 41.01 -64.20 24.36
CA PHE A 340 40.82 -65.14 23.24
C PHE A 340 41.11 -66.61 23.56
N PRO A 341 42.09 -66.97 24.43
CA PRO A 341 42.34 -68.36 24.83
C PRO A 341 41.31 -68.96 25.80
N PHE A 342 40.48 -68.15 26.47
CA PHE A 342 39.64 -68.56 27.62
C PHE A 342 38.13 -68.45 27.33
N ARG A 343 37.70 -68.85 26.13
CA ARG A 343 36.33 -68.72 25.60
C ARG A 343 35.20 -69.33 26.44
N SER A 344 35.47 -70.14 27.47
CA SER A 344 34.45 -70.86 28.26
C SER A 344 33.78 -70.03 29.37
N ILE A 345 34.02 -68.71 29.47
CA ILE A 345 33.41 -67.82 30.47
C ILE A 345 32.50 -66.80 29.76
N ASP A 346 31.40 -67.28 29.16
CA ASP A 346 30.47 -66.45 28.38
C ASP A 346 29.70 -65.40 29.21
N LYS A 347 29.56 -65.59 30.54
CA LYS A 347 28.72 -64.73 31.39
C LYS A 347 29.36 -63.43 31.88
N LEU A 348 30.67 -63.24 31.72
CA LEU A 348 31.40 -62.04 32.18
C LEU A 348 31.59 -60.98 31.08
N PHE A 349 31.32 -61.32 29.82
CA PHE A 349 31.49 -60.42 28.67
C PHE A 349 30.25 -59.55 28.36
N ASP A 350 29.10 -59.88 28.93
CA ASP A 350 27.81 -59.26 28.59
C ASP A 350 27.75 -57.77 29.00
N ASP A 351 28.33 -57.44 30.15
CA ASP A 351 28.22 -56.12 30.79
C ASP A 351 28.96 -55.01 30.00
N LYS A 352 30.08 -55.34 29.35
CA LYS A 352 30.86 -54.38 28.55
C LYS A 352 30.42 -54.29 27.08
N TYR A 353 29.93 -55.38 26.50
CA TYR A 353 29.32 -55.34 25.17
C TYR A 353 28.04 -54.51 25.17
N GLY A 354 27.23 -54.63 26.23
CA GLY A 354 26.10 -53.72 26.51
C GLY A 354 26.55 -52.25 26.54
N ALA A 355 27.59 -51.92 27.30
CA ALA A 355 28.11 -50.55 27.40
C ALA A 355 28.66 -49.97 26.07
N TYR A 356 29.24 -50.80 25.20
CA TYR A 356 29.64 -50.39 23.84
C TYR A 356 28.43 -50.16 22.94
N LYS A 357 27.45 -51.07 22.97
CA LYS A 357 26.22 -50.97 22.17
C LYS A 357 25.41 -49.73 22.53
N THR A 358 25.22 -49.45 23.83
CA THR A 358 24.56 -48.22 24.30
C THR A 358 25.32 -46.96 23.87
N ALA A 359 26.66 -46.99 23.84
CA ALA A 359 27.45 -45.86 23.33
C ALA A 359 27.27 -45.65 21.82
N GLN A 360 27.14 -46.72 21.02
CA GLN A 360 26.82 -46.61 19.60
C GLN A 360 25.39 -46.10 19.34
N GLU A 361 24.41 -46.53 20.14
CA GLU A 361 23.03 -46.04 20.05
C GLU A 361 22.95 -44.54 20.39
N ASN A 362 23.66 -44.11 21.43
CA ASN A 362 23.81 -42.70 21.78
C ASN A 362 24.48 -41.89 20.67
N LEU A 363 25.55 -42.42 20.04
CA LEU A 363 26.20 -41.77 18.90
C LEU A 363 25.22 -41.54 17.75
N LYS A 364 24.48 -42.57 17.34
CA LYS A 364 23.47 -42.46 16.28
C LYS A 364 22.39 -41.43 16.59
N SER A 365 21.95 -41.38 17.85
CA SER A 365 20.97 -40.40 18.31
C SER A 365 21.51 -38.97 18.20
N THR A 366 22.74 -38.72 18.67
CA THR A 366 23.38 -37.40 18.57
C THR A 366 23.67 -36.99 17.12
N GLU A 367 24.10 -37.92 16.27
CA GLU A 367 24.29 -37.66 14.83
C GLU A 367 23.00 -37.21 14.15
N LYS A 368 21.88 -37.89 14.47
CA LYS A 368 20.56 -37.51 13.97
C LYS A 368 20.17 -36.09 14.41
N THR A 369 20.36 -35.76 15.69
CA THR A 369 20.09 -34.41 16.22
C THR A 369 20.91 -33.34 15.50
N VAL A 370 22.20 -33.57 15.29
CA VAL A 370 23.06 -32.63 14.55
C VAL A 370 22.58 -32.45 13.11
N GLN A 371 22.20 -33.54 12.44
CA GLN A 371 21.70 -33.50 11.07
C GLN A 371 20.36 -32.75 10.97
N ASP A 372 19.45 -32.96 11.93
CA ASP A 372 18.16 -32.25 12.00
C ASP A 372 18.37 -30.74 12.21
N ILE A 373 19.27 -30.35 13.12
CA ILE A 373 19.61 -28.94 13.36
C ILE A 373 20.27 -28.33 12.12
N GLN A 374 21.21 -29.03 11.48
CA GLN A 374 21.87 -28.57 10.27
C GLN A 374 20.87 -28.31 9.12
N THR A 375 19.86 -29.18 8.99
CA THR A 375 18.78 -29.00 8.01
C THR A 375 17.95 -27.76 8.33
N LYS A 376 17.64 -27.52 9.60
CA LYS A 376 16.93 -26.30 10.04
C LYS A 376 17.73 -25.04 9.77
N VAL A 377 19.03 -25.03 10.06
CA VAL A 377 19.94 -23.92 9.76
C VAL A 377 19.94 -23.60 8.26
N GLN A 378 20.08 -24.61 7.40
CA GLN A 378 20.09 -24.41 5.95
C GLN A 378 18.77 -23.83 5.42
N LYS A 379 17.63 -24.32 5.94
CA LYS A 379 16.31 -23.79 5.61
C LYS A 379 16.16 -22.33 6.05
N SER A 380 16.53 -22.02 7.31
CA SER A 380 16.46 -20.67 7.86
C SER A 380 17.36 -19.70 7.09
N LYS A 381 18.59 -20.11 6.72
CA LYS A 381 19.49 -19.32 5.87
C LYS A 381 18.89 -18.99 4.49
N THR A 382 18.21 -19.96 3.87
CA THR A 382 17.54 -19.75 2.58
C THR A 382 16.38 -18.75 2.72
N GLN A 383 15.62 -18.83 3.80
CA GLN A 383 14.55 -17.88 4.11
C GLN A 383 15.09 -16.46 4.34
N VAL A 384 16.14 -16.30 5.14
CA VAL A 384 16.82 -15.01 5.36
C VAL A 384 17.27 -14.39 4.04
N GLN A 385 17.91 -15.18 3.17
CA GLN A 385 18.35 -14.70 1.85
C GLN A 385 17.17 -14.27 0.96
N ALA A 386 16.08 -15.04 0.93
CA ALA A 386 14.89 -14.70 0.17
C ALA A 386 14.26 -13.38 0.66
N THR A 387 14.13 -13.21 1.98
CA THR A 387 13.60 -11.98 2.59
C THR A 387 14.50 -10.77 2.29
N GLN A 388 15.83 -10.94 2.27
CA GLN A 388 16.77 -9.88 1.91
C GLN A 388 16.60 -9.42 0.45
N GLU A 389 16.44 -10.35 -0.49
CA GLU A 389 16.20 -10.02 -1.90
C GLU A 389 14.84 -9.34 -2.10
N GLU A 390 13.79 -9.78 -1.39
CA GLU A 390 12.49 -9.09 -1.40
C GLU A 390 12.62 -7.65 -0.90
N ILE A 391 13.30 -7.41 0.23
CA ILE A 391 13.56 -6.06 0.76
C ILE A 391 14.29 -5.19 -0.25
N LYS A 392 15.28 -5.75 -0.96
CA LYS A 392 16.02 -5.02 -2.00
C LYS A 392 15.13 -4.62 -3.16
N ILE A 393 14.25 -5.51 -3.63
CA ILE A 393 13.26 -5.22 -4.67
C ILE A 393 12.31 -4.10 -4.20
N PHE A 394 11.80 -4.20 -2.96
CA PHE A 394 10.95 -3.17 -2.38
C PHE A 394 11.65 -1.81 -2.29
N ASN A 395 12.90 -1.76 -1.79
CA ASN A 395 13.67 -0.52 -1.70
C ASN A 395 13.84 0.14 -3.08
N ASN A 396 14.18 -0.64 -4.10
CA ASN A 396 14.33 -0.14 -5.46
C ASN A 396 13.01 0.42 -6.01
N ALA A 397 11.89 -0.29 -5.77
CA ALA A 397 10.56 0.17 -6.17
C ALA A 397 10.16 1.46 -5.43
N VAL A 398 10.34 1.51 -4.09
CA VAL A 398 10.09 2.71 -3.27
C VAL A 398 10.87 3.89 -3.82
N PHE A 399 12.16 3.68 -4.13
CA PHE A 399 13.03 4.73 -4.66
C PHE A 399 12.56 5.24 -6.02
N ALA A 400 12.24 4.34 -6.95
CA ALA A 400 11.76 4.71 -8.28
C ALA A 400 10.45 5.53 -8.22
N PHE A 401 9.52 5.16 -7.35
CA PHE A 401 8.30 5.95 -7.15
C PHE A 401 8.58 7.27 -6.43
N ALA A 402 9.45 7.27 -5.41
CA ALA A 402 9.77 8.45 -4.63
C ALA A 402 10.46 9.56 -5.43
N ILE A 403 11.36 9.22 -6.36
CA ILE A 403 12.03 10.22 -7.22
C ILE A 403 11.01 10.97 -8.10
N GLY A 404 9.97 10.28 -8.57
CA GLY A 404 8.93 10.90 -9.39
C GLY A 404 7.81 11.59 -8.62
N CYS A 405 7.82 11.54 -7.27
CA CYS A 405 6.85 12.27 -6.45
C CYS A 405 7.15 13.77 -6.49
N LYS A 406 6.21 14.55 -7.00
CA LYS A 406 6.26 16.01 -6.95
C LYS A 406 5.96 16.52 -5.55
N ASN A 407 6.64 17.58 -5.13
CA ASN A 407 6.45 18.26 -3.83
C ASN A 407 6.63 19.79 -3.95
N SER A 408 6.38 20.33 -5.14
CA SER A 408 6.35 21.76 -5.50
C SER A 408 5.19 21.97 -6.47
N ASP A 409 4.89 23.21 -6.84
CA ASP A 409 3.88 23.53 -7.87
C ASP A 409 2.49 22.97 -7.52
N GLY A 410 2.00 23.29 -6.33
CA GLY A 410 0.72 22.81 -5.80
C GLY A 410 0.72 21.39 -5.24
N PHE A 411 1.79 20.61 -5.41
CA PHE A 411 1.99 19.32 -4.74
C PHE A 411 2.66 19.53 -3.38
N ALA A 412 2.14 18.87 -2.34
CA ALA A 412 2.71 19.02 -1.00
C ALA A 412 2.46 17.82 -0.09
N ILE A 413 3.47 17.48 0.72
CA ILE A 413 3.30 16.66 1.92
C ILE A 413 2.95 17.58 3.09
N LEU A 414 1.70 17.53 3.56
CA LEU A 414 1.21 18.38 4.65
C LEU A 414 1.52 17.82 6.04
N GLN A 415 1.63 16.49 6.15
CA GLN A 415 1.89 15.77 7.39
C GLN A 415 2.50 14.39 7.10
N GLY A 416 3.26 13.85 8.06
CA GLY A 416 3.67 12.45 8.04
C GLY A 416 4.80 12.16 7.06
N ALA A 417 5.68 13.12 6.78
CA ALA A 417 6.84 12.94 5.90
C ALA A 417 7.72 11.74 6.28
N LYS A 418 7.78 11.36 7.57
CA LYS A 418 8.49 10.15 8.02
C LYS A 418 7.89 8.84 7.49
N LEU A 419 6.59 8.81 7.22
CA LEU A 419 5.88 7.68 6.62
C LEU A 419 6.01 7.66 5.09
N LEU A 420 6.57 8.73 4.52
CA LEU A 420 6.86 8.90 3.11
C LEU A 420 8.36 9.20 3.00
N PRO A 421 9.28 8.33 3.41
CA PRO A 421 10.70 8.62 3.27
C PRO A 421 11.07 8.74 1.79
N ILE A 422 12.03 9.62 1.48
CA ILE A 422 12.79 9.56 0.23
C ILE A 422 13.99 8.67 0.57
N PRO A 423 14.18 7.50 -0.05
CA PRO A 423 15.40 6.73 0.18
C PRO A 423 16.58 7.60 -0.28
N HIS A 424 17.48 7.92 0.64
CA HIS A 424 18.77 8.50 0.29
C HIS A 424 19.66 7.36 -0.20
N ASN A 425 20.31 7.58 -1.36
CA ASN A 425 21.28 6.64 -1.95
C ASN A 425 22.39 6.26 -0.96
#